data_AF-A0A6G6KC74-F1
#
_entry.id   AF-A0A6G6KC74-F1
#
_cell.length_a   1.000
_cell.length_b   1.000
_cell.length_c   1.000
_cell.angle_alpha   90.00
_cell.angle_beta   90.00
_cell.angle_gamma   90.00
#
_symmetry.space_group_name_H-M   'P 1'
#
loop_
_entity.id
_entity.type
_entity.pdbx_description
1 polymer ?
#
loop_
_entity_poly.entity_id
_entity_poly.type
_entity_poly.pdbx_seq_one_letter_code
_entity_poly.pdbx_strand_id
1 'polypeptide(L)'
;MTDGQLVIVVLLAFLVYESLWWVPSRAWLFQRSITGAWHGRRPWSLFGRKGGGMSEVRGMGAHVVAAAWPCVPHEHGLCFWEDERGPANHLPWDKVKVHAEGATLHLAPGHHVRCIHATSASAWAKLVTAWTTQSQTEREASFREKAVAMLDVTALTEAAETLHQLSKRLRLQGGIILVWTFLVVPYTYWRYGDHLPTLVAVGLLFLFMVTQAVMLFCKMRRHEALKKDAFTHIMGSAMLPGTSIRAGSWVCAQLSPEAHPLAALLAWHGKDDAEFLAYAKRCLREARWPMGNFPSRPWNGPEVEALRTFLAVIEETDPALLDSPPPAQEGCTQWCPRCLTQYSDAAKECGDCPGIVLQPLSPGA
;
A
#
# COMPACT_ATOMS: atom_id res chain seq x y z
N MET A 1 15.19 -36.67 -6.17
CA MET A 1 13.91 -36.09 -6.62
C MET A 1 13.57 -36.72 -7.95
N THR A 2 12.32 -37.16 -8.15
CA THR A 2 11.86 -37.54 -9.49
C THR A 2 11.58 -36.27 -10.31
N ASP A 3 11.58 -36.38 -11.64
CA ASP A 3 11.29 -35.23 -12.53
C ASP A 3 9.92 -34.59 -12.20
N GLY A 4 8.92 -35.40 -11.83
CA GLY A 4 7.61 -34.90 -11.41
C GLY A 4 7.65 -34.08 -10.11
N GLN A 5 8.50 -34.45 -9.14
CA GLN A 5 8.69 -33.65 -7.92
C GLN A 5 9.33 -32.29 -8.24
N LEU A 6 10.28 -32.25 -9.18
CA LEU A 6 10.91 -31.02 -9.61
C LEU A 6 9.89 -30.08 -10.26
N VAL A 7 9.03 -30.59 -11.14
CA VAL A 7 7.96 -29.80 -11.77
C VAL A 7 7.02 -29.18 -10.72
N ILE A 8 6.59 -29.97 -9.73
CA ILE A 8 5.73 -29.45 -8.65
C ILE A 8 6.45 -28.34 -7.86
N VAL A 9 7.73 -28.54 -7.51
CA VAL A 9 8.51 -27.53 -6.79
C VAL A 9 8.65 -26.25 -7.61
N VAL A 10 8.91 -26.35 -8.92
CA VAL A 10 9.00 -25.19 -9.81
C VAL A 10 7.67 -24.46 -9.91
N LEU A 11 6.55 -25.18 -10.03
CA LEU A 11 5.21 -24.58 -10.06
C LEU A 11 4.85 -23.89 -8.74
N LEU A 12 5.23 -24.47 -7.59
CA LEU A 12 5.04 -23.85 -6.28
C LEU A 12 5.92 -22.61 -6.14
N ALA A 13 7.18 -22.65 -6.58
CA ALA A 13 8.06 -21.49 -6.57
C ALA A 13 7.51 -20.36 -7.44
N PHE A 14 6.97 -20.69 -8.62
CA PHE A 14 6.30 -19.72 -9.50
C PHE A 14 5.04 -19.14 -8.83
N LEU A 15 4.23 -19.96 -8.15
CA LEU A 15 3.07 -19.48 -7.41
C LEU A 15 3.45 -18.54 -6.26
N VAL A 16 4.54 -18.83 -5.54
CA VAL A 16 5.08 -17.96 -4.49
C VAL A 16 5.56 -16.65 -5.11
N TYR A 17 6.28 -16.70 -6.23
CA TYR A 17 6.72 -15.51 -6.95
C TYR A 17 5.55 -14.63 -7.41
N GLU A 18 4.51 -15.21 -8.03
CA GLU A 18 3.26 -14.54 -8.40
C GLU A 18 2.47 -14.04 -7.17
N SER A 19 2.82 -14.52 -5.97
CA SER A 19 2.27 -14.06 -4.70
C SER A 19 2.93 -12.82 -4.13
N LEU A 20 4.12 -12.48 -4.64
CA LEU A 20 4.85 -11.28 -4.25
C LEU A 20 4.40 -10.11 -5.11
N TRP A 21 3.95 -9.06 -4.44
CA TRP A 21 3.41 -7.87 -5.08
C TRP A 21 4.28 -6.66 -4.82
N TRP A 22 4.56 -5.94 -5.90
CA TRP A 22 5.25 -4.66 -5.82
C TRP A 22 4.26 -3.55 -5.48
N VAL A 23 4.22 -3.16 -4.21
CA VAL A 23 3.35 -2.10 -3.67
C VAL A 23 4.18 -0.84 -3.34
N PRO A 24 3.56 0.34 -3.19
CA PRO A 24 4.28 1.54 -2.76
C PRO A 24 5.01 1.30 -1.43
N SER A 25 6.18 1.92 -1.24
CA SER A 25 7.01 1.75 -0.04
C SER A 25 6.28 2.18 1.25
N ARG A 26 5.42 3.19 1.14
CA ARG A 26 4.57 3.72 2.23
C ARG A 26 3.18 3.09 2.27
N ALA A 27 2.99 1.93 1.64
CA ALA A 27 1.74 1.20 1.66
C ALA A 27 1.67 0.19 2.81
N TRP A 28 0.46 -0.21 3.12
CA TRP A 28 0.13 -1.35 3.96
C TRP A 28 -0.79 -2.26 3.18
N LEU A 29 -0.49 -3.55 3.21
CA LEU A 29 -1.37 -4.59 2.69
C LEU A 29 -2.19 -5.13 3.84
N PHE A 30 -3.50 -4.94 3.79
CA PHE A 30 -4.42 -5.53 4.74
C PHE A 30 -5.10 -6.71 4.12
N GLN A 31 -5.04 -7.84 4.79
CA GLN A 31 -5.58 -9.09 4.28
C GLN A 31 -6.63 -9.66 5.23
N ARG A 32 -7.77 -10.03 4.66
CA ARG A 32 -8.83 -10.72 5.40
C ARG A 32 -8.50 -12.20 5.57
N SER A 33 -8.44 -12.65 6.82
CA SER A 33 -8.24 -14.04 7.19
C SER A 33 -9.51 -14.88 6.96
N ILE A 34 -9.39 -16.19 7.17
CA ILE A 34 -10.53 -17.12 7.09
C ILE A 34 -11.54 -16.83 8.21
N THR A 35 -11.09 -16.33 9.37
CA THR A 35 -11.98 -15.92 10.48
C THR A 35 -12.72 -14.62 10.18
N GLY A 36 -12.37 -13.94 9.08
CA GLY A 36 -13.00 -12.70 8.66
C GLY A 36 -12.32 -11.43 9.18
N ALA A 37 -11.34 -11.56 10.09
CA ALA A 37 -10.54 -10.46 10.61
C ALA A 37 -9.56 -9.93 9.55
N TRP A 38 -9.27 -8.64 9.59
CA TRP A 38 -8.27 -8.00 8.74
C TRP A 38 -6.94 -7.88 9.48
N HIS A 39 -5.84 -8.22 8.80
CA HIS A 39 -4.49 -8.08 9.35
C HIS A 39 -3.65 -7.20 8.45
N GLY A 40 -3.08 -6.15 9.01
CA GLY A 40 -2.13 -5.27 8.33
C GLY A 40 -0.73 -5.88 8.22
N ARG A 41 -0.08 -5.64 7.08
CA ARG A 41 1.32 -5.99 6.85
C ARG A 41 2.01 -4.90 6.07
N ARG A 42 3.22 -4.54 6.51
CA ARG A 42 4.10 -3.64 5.76
C ARG A 42 4.87 -4.41 4.69
N PRO A 43 5.11 -3.80 3.52
CA PRO A 43 5.96 -4.41 2.51
C PRO A 43 7.41 -4.52 3.00
N TRP A 44 8.11 -5.55 2.53
CA TRP A 44 9.53 -5.72 2.78
C TRP A 44 10.36 -4.82 1.88
N SER A 45 11.27 -4.05 2.48
CA SER A 45 12.28 -3.25 1.78
C SER A 45 13.55 -4.09 1.51
N LEU A 46 13.41 -5.24 0.84
CA LEU A 46 14.51 -6.21 0.69
C LEU A 46 15.61 -5.81 -0.31
N PHE A 47 15.38 -4.79 -1.14
CA PHE A 47 16.29 -4.49 -2.27
C PHE A 47 16.79 -3.05 -2.36
N GLY A 48 16.49 -2.21 -1.35
CA GLY A 48 16.85 -0.77 -1.40
C GLY A 48 16.36 -0.04 -2.66
N ARG A 49 15.41 -0.64 -3.40
CA ARG A 49 14.85 -0.08 -4.61
C ARG A 49 13.91 1.04 -4.22
N LYS A 50 14.18 2.20 -4.79
CA LYS A 50 13.36 3.39 -4.58
C LYS A 50 11.91 3.15 -5.00
N GLY A 51 10.95 3.68 -4.25
CA GLY A 51 9.55 3.78 -4.71
C GLY A 51 8.64 2.59 -4.42
N GLY A 52 9.15 1.46 -3.90
CA GLY A 52 8.29 0.31 -3.64
C GLY A 52 8.90 -0.77 -2.77
N GLY A 53 8.04 -1.66 -2.30
CA GLY A 53 8.44 -2.84 -1.53
C GLY A 53 7.62 -4.06 -1.93
N MET A 54 8.12 -5.23 -1.53
CA MET A 54 7.47 -6.51 -1.82
C MET A 54 6.55 -6.89 -0.69
N SER A 55 5.28 -7.15 -0.98
CA SER A 55 4.34 -7.71 -0.01
C SER A 55 3.83 -9.07 -0.49
N GLU A 56 3.81 -10.04 0.42
CA GLU A 56 3.27 -11.36 0.15
C GLU A 56 1.75 -11.34 0.38
N VAL A 57 0.97 -11.48 -0.69
CA VAL A 57 -0.48 -11.73 -0.57
C VAL A 57 -0.64 -13.21 -0.26
N ARG A 58 -0.88 -13.54 1.00
CA ARG A 58 -0.95 -14.94 1.47
C ARG A 58 -2.27 -15.58 1.11
N GLY A 59 -2.23 -16.71 0.42
CA GLY A 59 -3.42 -17.52 0.16
C GLY A 59 -4.49 -16.77 -0.64
N MET A 60 -5.75 -17.07 -0.33
CA MET A 60 -6.92 -16.66 -1.12
C MET A 60 -7.85 -15.72 -0.36
N GLY A 61 -7.30 -14.94 0.58
CA GLY A 61 -8.03 -13.89 1.27
C GLY A 61 -8.32 -12.71 0.36
N ALA A 62 -9.38 -11.95 0.66
CA ALA A 62 -9.52 -10.61 0.09
C ALA A 62 -8.42 -9.73 0.69
N HIS A 63 -7.92 -8.76 -0.06
CA HIS A 63 -6.96 -7.80 0.46
C HIS A 63 -7.27 -6.39 -0.04
N VAL A 64 -6.77 -5.42 0.70
CA VAL A 64 -6.84 -3.99 0.40
C VAL A 64 -5.44 -3.42 0.59
N VAL A 65 -5.00 -2.61 -0.36
CA VAL A 65 -3.77 -1.83 -0.23
C VAL A 65 -4.15 -0.41 0.15
N ALA A 66 -3.69 0.05 1.32
CA ALA A 66 -3.78 1.45 1.73
C ALA A 66 -2.41 2.09 1.60
N ALA A 67 -2.31 3.34 1.15
CA ALA A 67 -1.03 4.02 0.96
C ALA A 67 -1.08 5.45 1.48
N ALA A 68 0.04 5.91 2.05
CA ALA A 68 0.19 7.31 2.43
C ALA A 68 0.08 8.23 1.20
N TRP A 69 -0.12 9.53 1.44
CA TRP A 69 -0.18 10.50 0.35
C TRP A 69 1.12 10.49 -0.46
N PRO A 70 1.05 10.32 -1.80
CA PRO A 70 2.25 10.30 -2.64
C PRO A 70 2.94 11.65 -2.70
N CYS A 71 2.16 12.74 -2.64
CA CYS A 71 2.66 14.11 -2.65
C CYS A 71 1.73 15.07 -1.91
N VAL A 72 2.28 16.19 -1.47
CA VAL A 72 1.61 17.27 -0.73
C VAL A 72 2.02 18.61 -1.33
N PRO A 73 1.09 19.58 -1.53
CA PRO A 73 1.45 20.90 -2.02
C PRO A 73 2.17 21.72 -0.94
N HIS A 74 3.17 22.49 -1.36
CA HIS A 74 3.95 23.39 -0.52
C HIS A 74 4.06 24.75 -1.21
N GLU A 75 4.29 25.83 -0.45
CA GLU A 75 4.28 27.21 -0.96
C GLU A 75 5.19 27.38 -2.20
N HIS A 76 6.39 26.81 -2.13
CA HIS A 76 7.40 26.92 -3.18
C HIS A 76 7.48 25.70 -4.12
N GLY A 77 6.66 24.67 -3.94
CA GLY A 77 6.74 23.47 -4.77
C GLY A 77 5.84 22.31 -4.35
N LEU A 78 6.13 21.14 -4.88
CA LEU A 78 5.49 19.89 -4.56
C LEU A 78 6.42 19.02 -3.71
N CYS A 79 5.94 18.63 -2.53
CA CYS A 79 6.65 17.71 -1.66
C CYS A 79 6.21 16.28 -1.96
N PHE A 80 7.16 15.35 -2.07
CA PHE A 80 6.87 13.93 -2.31
C PHE A 80 7.91 13.02 -1.67
N TRP A 81 7.57 11.73 -1.53
CA TRP A 81 8.44 10.73 -0.90
C TRP A 81 8.64 9.56 -1.86
N GLU A 82 9.90 9.29 -2.20
CA GLU A 82 10.25 8.09 -2.97
C GLU A 82 10.24 6.85 -2.06
N ASP A 83 10.73 6.99 -0.82
CA ASP A 83 10.90 5.88 0.12
C ASP A 83 10.22 6.13 1.46
N GLU A 84 9.87 5.05 2.17
CA GLU A 84 9.18 5.14 3.47
C GLU A 84 9.99 5.91 4.52
N ARG A 85 11.32 5.75 4.49
CA ARG A 85 12.25 6.44 5.38
C ARG A 85 13.12 7.44 4.63
N GLY A 86 12.83 7.70 3.36
CA GLY A 86 13.61 8.62 2.54
C GLY A 86 13.36 10.08 2.93
N PRO A 87 14.28 10.99 2.53
CA PRO A 87 14.02 12.42 2.64
C PRO A 87 12.80 12.81 1.80
N ALA A 88 12.07 13.81 2.27
CA ALA A 88 11.04 14.43 1.46
C ALA A 88 11.74 15.25 0.36
N ASN A 89 11.41 14.96 -0.89
CA ASN A 89 11.92 15.70 -2.03
C ASN A 89 11.00 16.89 -2.29
N HIS A 90 11.59 18.07 -2.49
CA HIS A 90 10.87 19.29 -2.84
C HIS A 90 11.12 19.61 -4.31
N LEU A 91 10.05 19.63 -5.11
CA LEU A 91 10.09 19.94 -6.53
C LEU A 91 9.46 21.32 -6.78
N PRO A 92 10.22 22.34 -7.18
CA PRO A 92 9.68 23.65 -7.53
C PRO A 92 8.54 23.58 -8.55
N TRP A 93 7.51 24.42 -8.39
CA TRP A 93 6.30 24.36 -9.22
C TRP A 93 6.56 24.51 -10.73
N ASP A 94 7.57 25.29 -11.12
CA ASP A 94 8.01 25.48 -12.51
C ASP A 94 8.60 24.20 -13.15
N LYS A 95 9.06 23.25 -12.32
CA LYS A 95 9.64 21.97 -12.77
C LYS A 95 8.64 20.82 -12.79
N VAL A 96 7.45 21.02 -12.23
CA VAL A 96 6.41 19.98 -12.14
C VAL A 96 5.87 19.67 -13.55
N LYS A 97 6.11 18.46 -14.03
CA LYS A 97 5.66 17.93 -15.33
C LYS A 97 5.01 16.56 -15.13
N VAL A 98 3.70 16.56 -14.95
CA VAL A 98 2.99 15.41 -14.40
C VAL A 98 2.37 14.54 -15.49
N HIS A 99 2.58 13.23 -15.38
CA HIS A 99 1.82 12.23 -16.14
C HIS A 99 1.74 10.91 -15.36
N ALA A 100 0.82 10.03 -15.75
CA ALA A 100 0.65 8.72 -15.13
C ALA A 100 0.93 7.60 -16.15
N GLU A 101 1.79 6.67 -15.77
CA GLU A 101 2.10 5.47 -16.56
C GLU A 101 1.91 4.23 -15.68
N GLY A 102 1.03 3.30 -16.09
CA GLY A 102 0.65 2.18 -15.23
C GLY A 102 0.16 2.68 -13.86
N ALA A 103 0.74 2.16 -12.78
CA ALA A 103 0.52 2.59 -11.39
C ALA A 103 1.57 3.60 -10.87
N THR A 104 2.36 4.19 -11.77
CA THR A 104 3.43 5.14 -11.43
C THR A 104 3.00 6.56 -11.80
N LEU A 105 3.13 7.48 -10.85
CA LEU A 105 2.96 8.91 -11.02
C LEU A 105 4.32 9.55 -11.29
N HIS A 106 4.51 10.08 -12.48
CA HIS A 106 5.72 10.81 -12.86
C HIS A 106 5.49 12.29 -12.58
N LEU A 107 6.35 12.90 -11.75
CA LEU A 107 6.22 14.29 -11.30
C LEU A 107 7.14 15.25 -12.07
N ALA A 108 8.30 14.75 -12.49
CA ALA A 108 9.31 15.42 -13.31
C ALA A 108 10.28 14.37 -13.88
N PRO A 109 11.18 14.73 -14.82
CA PRO A 109 12.22 13.81 -15.28
C PRO A 109 13.06 13.28 -14.11
N GLY A 110 13.10 11.96 -13.93
CA GLY A 110 13.80 11.29 -12.82
C GLY A 110 13.02 11.21 -11.49
N HIS A 111 11.88 11.91 -11.36
CA HIS A 111 11.08 11.93 -10.15
C HIS A 111 9.73 11.23 -10.35
N HIS A 112 9.54 10.13 -9.63
CA HIS A 112 8.34 9.31 -9.75
C HIS A 112 7.95 8.71 -8.40
N VAL A 113 6.65 8.50 -8.22
CA VAL A 113 6.08 7.89 -7.02
C VAL A 113 5.13 6.78 -7.47
N ARG A 114 5.18 5.63 -6.81
CA ARG A 114 4.24 4.55 -7.08
C ARG A 114 2.93 4.79 -6.32
N CYS A 115 1.82 4.73 -7.04
CA CYS A 115 0.48 4.71 -6.48
C CYS A 115 -0.02 3.27 -6.33
N ILE A 116 -1.18 3.08 -5.70
CA ILE A 116 -1.73 1.74 -5.44
C ILE A 116 -2.05 1.01 -6.75
N HIS A 117 -2.69 1.71 -7.69
CA HIS A 117 -3.09 1.19 -8.99
C HIS A 117 -3.13 2.32 -10.03
N ALA A 118 -3.44 1.98 -11.28
CA ALA A 118 -3.34 2.91 -12.40
C ALA A 118 -4.34 4.06 -12.37
N THR A 119 -5.59 3.77 -11.99
CA THR A 119 -6.62 4.81 -11.83
C THR A 119 -6.24 5.80 -10.72
N SER A 120 -5.55 5.35 -9.68
CA SER A 120 -5.02 6.20 -8.61
C SER A 120 -3.93 7.14 -9.13
N ALA A 121 -2.94 6.60 -9.84
CA ALA A 121 -1.90 7.41 -10.46
C ALA A 121 -2.48 8.48 -11.40
N SER A 122 -3.51 8.11 -12.18
CA SER A 122 -4.20 9.06 -13.07
C SER A 122 -5.01 10.13 -12.31
N ALA A 123 -5.64 9.77 -11.19
CA ALA A 123 -6.36 10.72 -10.34
C ALA A 123 -5.40 11.73 -9.69
N TRP A 124 -4.28 11.25 -9.14
CA TRP A 124 -3.22 12.11 -8.62
C TRP A 124 -2.59 12.97 -9.70
N ALA A 125 -2.37 12.44 -10.90
CA ALA A 125 -1.83 13.22 -12.01
C ALA A 125 -2.71 14.42 -12.37
N LYS A 126 -4.04 14.20 -12.44
CA LYS A 126 -5.02 15.28 -12.67
C LYS A 126 -5.01 16.31 -11.54
N LEU A 127 -4.97 15.84 -10.30
CA LEU A 127 -4.97 16.70 -9.11
C LEU A 127 -3.72 17.60 -9.07
N VAL A 128 -2.53 17.02 -9.23
CA VAL A 128 -1.27 17.79 -9.22
C VAL A 128 -1.21 18.73 -10.43
N THR A 129 -1.73 18.32 -11.59
CA THR A 129 -1.84 19.22 -12.75
C THR A 129 -2.70 20.45 -12.41
N ALA A 130 -3.84 20.26 -11.76
CA ALA A 130 -4.68 21.38 -11.33
C ALA A 130 -3.96 22.28 -10.31
N TRP A 131 -3.16 21.70 -9.40
CA TRP A 131 -2.37 22.49 -8.44
C TRP A 131 -1.40 23.44 -9.11
N THR A 132 -0.82 23.08 -10.26
CA THR A 132 0.13 23.98 -10.96
C THR A 132 -0.49 25.33 -11.36
N THR A 133 -1.81 25.38 -11.53
CA THR A 133 -2.54 26.61 -11.91
C THR A 133 -3.25 27.31 -10.75
N GLN A 134 -3.39 26.63 -9.61
CA GLN A 134 -4.08 27.15 -8.42
C GLN A 134 -3.17 28.03 -7.56
N SER A 135 -3.76 28.91 -6.75
CA SER A 135 -3.08 29.60 -5.66
C SER A 135 -2.74 28.66 -4.49
N GLN A 136 -1.83 29.07 -3.60
CA GLN A 136 -1.40 28.22 -2.49
C GLN A 136 -2.56 27.79 -1.58
N THR A 137 -3.47 28.71 -1.25
CA THR A 137 -4.64 28.44 -0.41
C THR A 137 -5.60 27.45 -1.05
N GLU A 138 -5.82 27.56 -2.37
CA GLU A 138 -6.65 26.61 -3.15
C GLU A 138 -6.01 25.23 -3.22
N ARG A 139 -4.68 25.14 -3.41
CA ARG A 139 -3.95 23.86 -3.41
C ARG A 139 -4.09 23.16 -2.07
N GLU A 140 -3.88 23.87 -0.98
CA GLU A 140 -4.00 23.32 0.38
C GLU A 140 -5.44 22.87 0.68
N ALA A 141 -6.44 23.65 0.28
CA ALA A 141 -7.85 23.28 0.44
C ALA A 141 -8.19 22.01 -0.37
N SER A 142 -7.76 21.97 -1.64
CA SER A 142 -7.93 20.82 -2.52
C SER A 142 -7.23 19.57 -1.99
N PHE A 143 -6.03 19.72 -1.42
CA PHE A 143 -5.34 18.62 -0.74
C PHE A 143 -6.11 18.16 0.50
N ARG A 144 -6.58 19.08 1.36
CA ARG A 144 -7.32 18.72 2.58
C ARG A 144 -8.60 17.96 2.26
N GLU A 145 -9.34 18.38 1.24
CA GLU A 145 -10.53 17.65 0.75
C GLU A 145 -10.16 16.21 0.36
N LYS A 146 -9.10 16.04 -0.43
CA LYS A 146 -8.61 14.72 -0.82
C LYS A 146 -8.11 13.90 0.38
N ALA A 147 -7.42 14.54 1.32
CA ALA A 147 -6.88 13.91 2.51
C ALA A 147 -7.99 13.39 3.43
N VAL A 148 -9.05 14.18 3.64
CA VAL A 148 -10.25 13.76 4.40
C VAL A 148 -10.90 12.55 3.73
N ALA A 149 -11.08 12.56 2.41
CA ALA A 149 -11.64 11.42 1.68
C ALA A 149 -10.81 10.14 1.83
N MET A 150 -9.47 10.25 1.83
CA MET A 150 -8.59 9.09 2.06
C MET A 150 -8.53 8.63 3.53
N LEU A 151 -8.90 9.51 4.46
CA LEU A 151 -8.96 9.21 5.90
C LEU A 151 -10.36 8.74 6.34
N ASP A 152 -11.33 8.65 5.41
CA ASP A 152 -12.68 8.19 5.70
C ASP A 152 -12.73 6.67 5.96
N VAL A 153 -12.92 6.33 7.23
CA VAL A 153 -13.00 4.95 7.74
C VAL A 153 -14.26 4.24 7.25
N THR A 154 -15.37 4.95 7.13
CA THR A 154 -16.64 4.38 6.67
C THR A 154 -16.58 4.04 5.19
N ALA A 155 -16.12 4.96 4.35
CA ALA A 155 -15.95 4.71 2.92
C ALA A 155 -14.96 3.56 2.66
N LEU A 156 -13.87 3.48 3.44
CA LEU A 156 -12.91 2.38 3.35
C LEU A 156 -13.55 1.03 3.68
N THR A 157 -14.29 0.92 4.79
CA THR A 157 -14.89 -0.35 5.21
C THR A 157 -15.96 -0.84 4.24
N GLU A 158 -16.80 0.05 3.72
CA GLU A 158 -17.77 -0.24 2.67
C GLU A 158 -17.12 -0.70 1.36
N ALA A 159 -16.06 -0.01 0.93
CA ALA A 159 -15.29 -0.39 -0.24
C ALA A 159 -14.60 -1.76 -0.05
N ALA A 160 -14.04 -2.01 1.13
CA ALA A 160 -13.40 -3.29 1.46
C ALA A 160 -14.38 -4.46 1.48
N GLU A 161 -15.60 -4.26 1.99
CA GLU A 161 -16.65 -5.29 1.98
C GLU A 161 -17.18 -5.52 0.55
N THR A 162 -17.40 -4.46 -0.22
CA THR A 162 -17.76 -4.56 -1.64
C THR A 162 -16.71 -5.36 -2.41
N LEU A 163 -15.43 -5.08 -2.17
CA LEU A 163 -14.31 -5.79 -2.77
C LEU A 163 -14.26 -7.25 -2.32
N HIS A 164 -14.54 -7.54 -1.06
CA HIS A 164 -14.64 -8.90 -0.56
C HIS A 164 -15.72 -9.69 -1.31
N GLN A 165 -16.91 -9.14 -1.46
CA GLN A 165 -18.02 -9.78 -2.17
C GLN A 165 -17.72 -9.97 -3.66
N LEU A 166 -17.12 -8.97 -4.30
CA LEU A 166 -16.71 -9.05 -5.70
C LEU A 166 -15.63 -10.12 -5.93
N SER A 167 -14.67 -10.26 -5.03
CA SER A 167 -13.58 -11.24 -5.19
C SER A 167 -13.94 -12.64 -4.70
N LYS A 168 -14.96 -12.81 -3.84
CA LYS A 168 -15.28 -14.08 -3.16
C LYS A 168 -15.37 -15.29 -4.09
N ARG A 169 -16.15 -15.19 -5.17
CA ARG A 169 -16.32 -16.30 -6.13
C ARG A 169 -15.04 -16.62 -6.90
N LEU A 170 -14.29 -15.60 -7.30
CA LEU A 170 -12.99 -15.78 -7.97
C LEU A 170 -11.98 -16.47 -7.04
N ARG A 171 -11.97 -16.10 -5.75
CA ARG A 171 -11.09 -16.69 -4.74
C ARG A 171 -11.45 -18.14 -4.45
N LEU A 172 -12.75 -18.45 -4.33
CA LEU A 172 -13.22 -19.83 -4.17
C LEU A 172 -12.80 -20.70 -5.36
N GLN A 173 -13.05 -20.22 -6.58
CA GLN A 173 -12.67 -20.92 -7.80
C GLN A 173 -11.15 -21.06 -7.94
N GLY A 174 -10.39 -20.02 -7.59
CA GLY A 174 -8.93 -20.10 -7.53
C GLY A 174 -8.45 -21.19 -6.58
N GLY A 175 -9.19 -21.45 -5.49
CA GLY A 175 -8.90 -22.53 -4.55
C GLY A 175 -9.17 -23.91 -5.10
N ILE A 176 -10.26 -24.05 -5.84
CA ILE A 176 -10.56 -25.28 -6.59
C ILE A 176 -9.42 -25.52 -7.58
N ILE A 177 -9.03 -24.53 -8.39
CA ILE A 177 -7.94 -24.66 -9.37
C ILE A 177 -6.62 -25.02 -8.68
N LEU A 178 -6.31 -24.42 -7.52
CA LEU A 178 -5.12 -24.75 -6.73
C LEU A 178 -5.10 -26.23 -6.31
N VAL A 179 -6.18 -26.71 -5.68
CA VAL A 179 -6.32 -28.11 -5.26
C VAL A 179 -6.22 -29.05 -6.46
N TRP A 180 -6.86 -28.69 -7.58
CA TRP A 180 -6.82 -29.48 -8.79
C TRP A 180 -5.42 -29.58 -9.40
N THR A 181 -4.71 -28.45 -9.47
CA THR A 181 -3.37 -28.34 -10.06
C THR A 181 -2.33 -29.10 -9.24
N PHE A 182 -2.38 -28.99 -7.91
CA PHE A 182 -1.31 -29.50 -7.04
C PHE A 182 -1.64 -30.82 -6.34
N LEU A 183 -2.91 -31.22 -6.26
CA LEU A 183 -3.31 -32.48 -5.61
C LEU A 183 -3.98 -33.43 -6.58
N VAL A 184 -5.07 -33.03 -7.24
CA VAL A 184 -5.89 -33.96 -8.04
C VAL A 184 -5.16 -34.46 -9.28
N VAL A 185 -4.60 -33.57 -10.10
CA VAL A 185 -3.88 -33.95 -11.32
C VAL A 185 -2.63 -34.79 -11.00
N PRO A 186 -1.74 -34.38 -10.06
CA PRO A 186 -0.60 -35.22 -9.69
C PRO A 186 -0.99 -36.58 -9.15
N TYR A 187 -2.04 -36.65 -8.31
CA TYR A 187 -2.52 -37.92 -7.74
C TYR A 187 -3.09 -38.85 -8.82
N THR A 188 -3.93 -38.34 -9.72
CA THR A 188 -4.51 -39.13 -10.80
C THR A 188 -3.46 -39.61 -11.79
N TYR A 189 -2.49 -38.75 -12.14
CA TYR A 189 -1.35 -39.14 -12.96
C TYR A 189 -0.49 -40.22 -12.28
N TRP A 190 -0.20 -40.08 -10.98
CA TRP A 190 0.54 -41.09 -10.23
C TRP A 190 -0.19 -42.45 -10.19
N ARG A 191 -1.52 -42.43 -10.03
CA ARG A 191 -2.32 -43.65 -9.87
C ARG A 191 -2.70 -44.32 -11.19
N TYR A 192 -2.90 -43.54 -12.25
CA TYR A 192 -3.49 -43.97 -13.51
C TYR A 192 -2.65 -43.60 -14.75
N GLY A 193 -1.51 -42.92 -14.62
CA GLY A 193 -0.67 -42.51 -15.77
C GLY A 193 -1.45 -41.65 -16.78
N ASP A 194 -1.27 -41.94 -18.07
CA ASP A 194 -1.91 -41.24 -19.20
C ASP A 194 -3.30 -41.78 -19.57
N HIS A 195 -3.95 -42.54 -18.68
CA HIS A 195 -5.28 -43.09 -18.95
C HIS A 195 -6.40 -42.05 -18.85
N LEU A 196 -7.59 -42.44 -19.30
CA LEU A 196 -8.81 -41.61 -19.32
C LEU A 196 -9.08 -40.84 -18.01
N PRO A 197 -8.90 -41.40 -16.80
CA PRO A 197 -9.14 -40.64 -15.56
C PRO A 197 -8.27 -39.38 -15.44
N THR A 198 -7.00 -39.45 -15.82
CA THR A 198 -6.09 -38.31 -15.79
C THR A 198 -6.46 -37.28 -16.85
N LEU A 199 -6.82 -37.72 -18.06
CA LEU A 199 -7.28 -36.83 -19.13
C LEU A 199 -8.57 -36.10 -18.74
N VAL A 200 -9.53 -36.81 -18.13
CA VAL A 200 -10.75 -36.20 -17.57
C VAL A 200 -10.38 -35.18 -16.50
N ALA A 201 -9.41 -35.49 -15.64
CA ALA A 201 -8.99 -34.58 -14.59
C ALA A 201 -8.37 -33.28 -15.15
N VAL A 202 -7.49 -33.39 -16.14
CA VAL A 202 -6.91 -32.23 -16.84
C VAL A 202 -7.98 -31.43 -17.58
N GLY A 203 -8.92 -32.11 -18.25
CA GLY A 203 -10.05 -31.45 -18.92
C GLY A 203 -10.95 -30.65 -17.96
N LEU A 204 -11.21 -31.17 -16.77
CA LEU A 204 -11.95 -30.47 -15.71
C LEU A 204 -11.17 -29.27 -15.16
N LEU A 205 -9.86 -29.40 -14.93
CA LEU A 205 -9.00 -28.27 -14.57
C LEU A 205 -9.09 -27.15 -15.61
N PHE A 206 -8.99 -27.49 -16.89
CA PHE A 206 -9.14 -26.52 -17.99
C PHE A 206 -10.52 -25.85 -17.97
N LEU A 207 -11.60 -26.60 -17.78
CA LEU A 207 -12.95 -26.05 -17.66
C LEU A 207 -13.06 -25.06 -16.48
N PHE A 208 -12.43 -25.35 -15.35
CA PHE A 208 -12.40 -24.43 -14.20
C PHE A 208 -11.64 -23.14 -14.50
N MET A 209 -10.54 -23.21 -15.25
CA MET A 209 -9.77 -22.05 -15.69
C MET A 209 -10.56 -21.18 -16.68
N VAL A 210 -11.22 -21.77 -17.67
CA VAL A 210 -12.12 -21.05 -18.59
C VAL A 210 -13.25 -20.39 -17.82
N THR A 211 -13.88 -21.09 -16.87
CA THR A 211 -14.93 -20.53 -16.02
C THR A 211 -14.43 -19.32 -15.21
N GLN A 212 -13.21 -19.39 -14.67
CA GLN A 212 -12.57 -18.27 -13.97
C GLN A 212 -12.36 -17.07 -14.92
N ALA A 213 -11.86 -17.30 -16.13
CA ALA A 213 -11.66 -16.27 -17.14
C ALA A 213 -12.98 -15.60 -17.56
N VAL A 214 -14.06 -16.38 -17.73
CA VAL A 214 -15.40 -15.85 -18.03
C VAL A 214 -15.92 -15.01 -16.86
N MET A 215 -15.78 -15.47 -15.62
CA MET A 215 -16.16 -14.67 -14.44
C MET A 215 -15.39 -13.35 -14.35
N LEU A 216 -14.09 -13.37 -14.67
CA LEU A 216 -13.25 -12.18 -14.71
C LEU A 216 -13.70 -11.21 -15.81
N PHE A 217 -13.97 -11.71 -17.01
CA PHE A 217 -14.51 -10.94 -18.13
C PHE A 217 -15.85 -10.28 -17.78
N CYS A 218 -16.78 -11.02 -17.14
CA CYS A 218 -18.05 -10.47 -16.69
C CYS A 218 -17.88 -9.33 -15.68
N LYS A 219 -16.89 -9.44 -14.77
CA LYS A 219 -16.58 -8.37 -13.81
C LYS A 219 -15.93 -7.17 -14.48
N MET A 220 -14.99 -7.40 -15.39
CA MET A 220 -14.36 -6.35 -16.19
C MET A 220 -15.39 -5.51 -16.96
N ARG A 221 -16.41 -6.15 -17.55
CA ARG A 221 -17.48 -5.43 -18.26
C ARG A 221 -18.29 -4.49 -17.36
N ARG A 222 -18.32 -4.72 -16.04
CA ARG A 222 -19.07 -3.94 -15.06
C ARG A 222 -18.23 -2.88 -14.34
N HIS A 223 -16.90 -3.00 -14.35
CA HIS A 223 -16.01 -2.12 -13.60
C HIS A 223 -14.92 -1.55 -14.51
N GLU A 224 -14.99 -0.25 -14.78
CA GLU A 224 -14.07 0.45 -15.69
C GLU A 224 -12.60 0.30 -15.26
N ALA A 225 -12.35 0.37 -13.96
CA ALA A 225 -11.01 0.25 -13.38
C ALA A 225 -10.32 -1.08 -13.70
N LEU A 226 -11.09 -2.14 -14.00
CA LEU A 226 -10.54 -3.44 -14.39
C LEU A 226 -10.15 -3.51 -15.87
N LYS A 227 -10.65 -2.63 -16.74
CA LYS A 227 -10.44 -2.79 -18.20
C LYS A 227 -8.99 -2.64 -18.62
N LYS A 228 -8.21 -1.84 -17.89
CA LYS A 228 -6.78 -1.67 -18.16
C LYS A 228 -6.07 -3.00 -17.88
N ASP A 229 -5.36 -3.52 -18.88
CA ASP A 229 -4.63 -4.79 -18.85
C ASP A 229 -5.48 -6.06 -18.64
N ALA A 230 -6.81 -5.95 -18.58
CA ALA A 230 -7.69 -7.10 -18.32
C ALA A 230 -7.54 -8.21 -19.35
N PHE A 231 -7.33 -7.87 -20.63
CA PHE A 231 -7.22 -8.89 -21.68
C PHE A 231 -6.09 -9.88 -21.37
N THR A 232 -4.92 -9.38 -20.97
CA THR A 232 -3.78 -10.21 -20.57
C THR A 232 -4.11 -11.10 -19.38
N HIS A 233 -4.81 -10.57 -18.37
CA HIS A 233 -5.21 -11.35 -17.20
C HIS A 233 -6.31 -12.36 -17.48
N ILE A 234 -7.24 -12.07 -18.40
CA ILE A 234 -8.30 -13.01 -18.82
C ILE A 234 -7.68 -14.14 -19.64
N MET A 235 -6.84 -13.83 -20.63
CA MET A 235 -6.13 -14.83 -21.43
C MET A 235 -5.18 -15.65 -20.56
N GLY A 236 -4.41 -15.00 -19.69
CA GLY A 236 -3.61 -15.67 -18.67
C GLY A 236 -4.48 -16.64 -17.86
N SER A 237 -5.58 -16.16 -17.29
CA SER A 237 -6.46 -16.99 -16.45
C SER A 237 -7.10 -18.16 -17.20
N ALA A 238 -7.22 -18.11 -18.52
CA ALA A 238 -7.71 -19.22 -19.33
C ALA A 238 -6.62 -20.25 -19.66
N MET A 239 -5.34 -19.84 -19.70
CA MET A 239 -4.24 -20.66 -20.20
C MET A 239 -3.25 -21.11 -19.12
N LEU A 240 -3.12 -20.36 -18.03
CA LEU A 240 -2.09 -20.58 -16.99
C LEU A 240 -2.73 -20.69 -15.60
N PRO A 241 -2.66 -21.86 -14.94
CA PRO A 241 -3.34 -22.08 -13.66
C PRO A 241 -2.87 -21.11 -12.58
N GLY A 242 -1.58 -20.74 -12.57
CA GLY A 242 -1.03 -19.75 -11.63
C GLY A 242 -1.76 -18.41 -11.67
N THR A 243 -2.02 -17.89 -12.87
CA THR A 243 -2.77 -16.63 -13.03
C THR A 243 -4.26 -16.80 -12.68
N SER A 244 -4.88 -17.95 -12.98
CA SER A 244 -6.27 -18.24 -12.63
C SER A 244 -6.48 -18.29 -11.12
N ILE A 245 -5.55 -18.92 -10.39
CA ILE A 245 -5.54 -18.96 -8.91
C ILE A 245 -5.49 -17.54 -8.33
N ARG A 246 -4.73 -16.65 -8.99
CA ARG A 246 -4.48 -15.28 -8.54
C ARG A 246 -5.46 -14.23 -9.10
N ALA A 247 -6.43 -14.62 -9.92
CA ALA A 247 -7.37 -13.67 -10.54
C ALA A 247 -8.16 -12.86 -9.50
N GLY A 248 -8.57 -13.50 -8.39
CA GLY A 248 -9.22 -12.80 -7.28
C GLY A 248 -8.31 -11.76 -6.61
N SER A 249 -7.03 -12.09 -6.47
CA SER A 249 -6.03 -11.16 -5.95
C SER A 249 -5.86 -9.97 -6.89
N TRP A 250 -5.68 -10.18 -8.19
CA TRP A 250 -5.56 -9.09 -9.16
C TRP A 250 -6.76 -8.11 -9.11
N VAL A 251 -7.99 -8.61 -9.00
CA VAL A 251 -9.17 -7.76 -8.81
C VAL A 251 -9.07 -6.92 -7.54
N CYS A 252 -8.57 -7.51 -6.44
CA CYS A 252 -8.29 -6.79 -5.20
C CYS A 252 -7.23 -5.68 -5.37
N ALA A 253 -6.17 -5.85 -6.18
CA ALA A 253 -5.23 -4.76 -6.50
C ALA A 253 -5.94 -3.59 -7.17
N GLN A 254 -6.63 -3.89 -8.27
CA GLN A 254 -7.12 -2.87 -9.19
C GLN A 254 -8.30 -2.08 -8.61
N LEU A 255 -9.04 -2.69 -7.67
CA LEU A 255 -10.18 -2.10 -6.99
C LEU A 255 -9.90 -1.80 -5.51
N SER A 256 -8.65 -1.84 -5.06
CA SER A 256 -8.31 -1.38 -3.71
C SER A 256 -8.69 0.09 -3.57
N PRO A 257 -9.45 0.50 -2.54
CA PRO A 257 -9.78 1.91 -2.35
C PRO A 257 -8.53 2.74 -2.08
N GLU A 258 -8.55 4.00 -2.52
CA GLU A 258 -7.53 4.97 -2.13
C GLU A 258 -7.77 5.39 -0.67
N ALA A 259 -7.09 4.71 0.25
CA ALA A 259 -7.19 5.02 1.67
C ALA A 259 -5.80 5.21 2.29
N HIS A 260 -5.73 6.06 3.31
CA HIS A 260 -4.56 6.23 4.13
C HIS A 260 -4.44 5.06 5.12
N PRO A 261 -3.24 4.50 5.40
CA PRO A 261 -3.09 3.36 6.31
C PRO A 261 -3.60 3.61 7.73
N LEU A 262 -3.66 4.88 8.17
CA LEU A 262 -4.26 5.24 9.46
C LEU A 262 -5.75 4.93 9.54
N ALA A 263 -6.51 5.25 8.49
CA ALA A 263 -7.94 4.93 8.44
C ALA A 263 -8.15 3.41 8.46
N ALA A 264 -7.29 2.66 7.77
CA ALA A 264 -7.32 1.20 7.76
C ALA A 264 -6.99 0.58 9.12
N LEU A 265 -5.95 1.05 9.80
CA LEU A 265 -5.60 0.59 11.15
C LEU A 265 -6.72 0.91 12.14
N LEU A 266 -7.27 2.12 12.10
CA LEU A 266 -8.40 2.49 12.95
C LEU A 266 -9.62 1.59 12.68
N ALA A 267 -9.95 1.37 11.40
CA ALA A 267 -11.11 0.57 10.99
C ALA A 267 -11.07 -0.87 11.52
N TRP A 268 -9.88 -1.47 11.56
CA TRP A 268 -9.74 -2.91 11.74
C TRP A 268 -9.08 -3.32 13.06
N HIS A 269 -8.24 -2.49 13.64
CA HIS A 269 -7.62 -2.76 14.95
C HIS A 269 -8.28 -1.94 16.06
N GLY A 270 -8.93 -0.82 15.73
CA GLY A 270 -9.55 0.07 16.71
C GLY A 270 -8.62 1.18 17.21
N LYS A 271 -9.19 2.10 17.99
CA LYS A 271 -8.49 3.29 18.50
C LYS A 271 -7.45 3.00 19.60
N ASP A 272 -7.72 1.98 20.41
CA ASP A 272 -6.88 1.59 21.55
C ASP A 272 -5.71 0.68 21.15
N ASP A 273 -5.61 0.34 19.85
CA ASP A 273 -4.56 -0.52 19.35
C ASP A 273 -3.19 0.17 19.39
N ALA A 274 -2.21 -0.52 19.98
CA ALA A 274 -0.87 0.02 20.15
C ALA A 274 -0.17 0.27 18.80
N GLU A 275 -0.44 -0.56 17.78
CA GLU A 275 0.15 -0.39 16.45
C GLU A 275 -0.47 0.82 15.73
N PHE A 276 -1.79 1.02 15.83
CA PHE A 276 -2.46 2.24 15.38
C PHE A 276 -1.86 3.49 16.01
N LEU A 277 -1.80 3.56 17.35
CA LEU A 277 -1.29 4.74 18.07
C LEU A 277 0.19 5.03 17.74
N ALA A 278 1.03 3.99 17.68
CA ALA A 278 2.43 4.14 17.31
C ALA A 278 2.60 4.66 15.87
N TYR A 279 1.76 4.17 14.94
CA TYR A 279 1.78 4.62 13.56
C TYR A 279 1.24 6.04 13.39
N ALA A 280 0.15 6.40 14.10
CA ALA A 280 -0.40 7.75 14.13
C ALA A 280 0.62 8.79 14.60
N LYS A 281 1.27 8.52 15.75
CA LYS A 281 2.36 9.32 16.29
C LYS A 281 3.49 9.48 15.28
N ARG A 282 3.89 8.39 14.62
CA ARG A 282 4.94 8.42 13.59
C ARG A 282 4.53 9.29 12.40
N CYS A 283 3.34 9.09 11.84
CA CYS A 283 2.85 9.86 10.69
C CYS A 283 2.83 11.36 10.99
N LEU A 284 2.33 11.77 12.15
CA LEU A 284 2.30 13.17 12.55
C LEU A 284 3.71 13.75 12.69
N ARG A 285 4.63 13.05 13.37
CA ARG A 285 6.02 13.51 13.51
C ARG A 285 6.75 13.60 12.18
N GLU A 286 6.58 12.62 11.31
CA GLU A 286 7.22 12.62 9.99
C GLU A 286 6.67 13.73 9.07
N ALA A 287 5.38 14.05 9.18
CA ALA A 287 4.76 15.17 8.49
C ALA A 287 5.24 16.52 9.05
N ARG A 288 5.32 16.66 10.38
CA ARG A 288 5.74 17.90 11.06
C ARG A 288 7.23 18.16 10.95
N TRP A 289 8.05 17.12 10.84
CA TRP A 289 9.52 17.22 10.75
C TRP A 289 10.04 16.54 9.48
N PRO A 290 9.73 17.10 8.29
CA PRO A 290 10.19 16.52 7.03
C PRO A 290 11.71 16.62 6.90
N MET A 291 12.34 15.53 6.46
CA MET A 291 13.75 15.48 6.11
C MET A 291 13.99 16.11 4.73
N GLY A 292 15.19 16.64 4.49
CA GLY A 292 15.57 17.25 3.20
C GLY A 292 15.73 18.76 3.28
N ASN A 293 15.57 19.47 2.16
CA ASN A 293 15.71 20.92 2.12
C ASN A 293 14.35 21.62 2.32
N PHE A 294 13.83 21.56 3.55
CA PHE A 294 12.61 22.27 3.94
C PHE A 294 12.96 23.62 4.59
N PRO A 295 12.28 24.71 4.21
CA PRO A 295 12.63 26.05 4.67
C PRO A 295 12.26 26.29 6.14
N SER A 296 11.20 25.64 6.64
CA SER A 296 10.71 25.82 8.01
C SER A 296 10.46 24.47 8.69
N ARG A 297 10.88 24.40 9.96
CA ARG A 297 10.62 23.29 10.86
C ARG A 297 10.36 23.86 12.26
N PRO A 298 9.34 23.38 13.00
CA PRO A 298 8.33 22.41 12.58
C PRO A 298 7.45 22.92 11.43
N TRP A 299 7.11 22.01 10.52
CA TRP A 299 6.17 22.24 9.43
C TRP A 299 4.73 22.11 9.95
N ASN A 300 3.85 23.05 9.56
CA ASN A 300 2.42 23.01 9.89
C ASN A 300 1.59 23.11 8.60
N GLY A 301 1.93 22.29 7.60
CA GLY A 301 1.21 22.27 6.32
C GLY A 301 -0.13 21.56 6.37
N PRO A 302 -0.78 21.46 5.19
CA PRO A 302 -2.13 20.91 5.08
C PRO A 302 -2.20 19.42 5.43
N GLU A 303 -1.10 18.66 5.32
CA GLU A 303 -1.01 17.27 5.75
C GLU A 303 -0.97 17.12 7.27
N VAL A 304 -0.31 18.05 7.98
CA VAL A 304 -0.27 18.07 9.44
C VAL A 304 -1.66 18.46 9.97
N GLU A 305 -2.30 19.44 9.34
CA GLU A 305 -3.66 19.85 9.65
C GLU A 305 -4.65 18.70 9.45
N ALA A 306 -4.63 18.04 8.28
CA ALA A 306 -5.51 16.89 8.01
C ALA A 306 -5.32 15.74 9.01
N LEU A 307 -4.07 15.43 9.38
CA LEU A 307 -3.78 14.42 10.41
C LEU A 307 -4.30 14.86 11.78
N ARG A 308 -4.11 16.11 12.19
CA ARG A 308 -4.61 16.63 13.46
C ARG A 308 -6.13 16.59 13.52
N THR A 309 -6.82 17.05 12.47
CA THR A 309 -8.28 17.00 12.38
C THR A 309 -8.79 15.57 12.49
N PHE A 310 -8.17 14.62 11.79
CA PHE A 310 -8.54 13.21 11.86
C PHE A 310 -8.31 12.61 13.26
N LEU A 311 -7.15 12.88 13.87
CA LEU A 311 -6.81 12.35 15.19
C LEU A 311 -7.65 12.97 16.31
N ALA A 312 -8.03 14.24 16.18
CA ALA A 312 -8.90 14.93 17.14
C ALA A 312 -10.31 14.32 17.23
N VAL A 313 -10.78 13.66 16.17
CA VAL A 313 -12.08 12.96 16.16
C VAL A 313 -12.00 11.61 16.88
N ILE A 314 -10.81 11.02 17.00
CA ILE A 314 -10.64 9.62 17.44
C ILE A 314 -10.58 9.51 18.97
N GLU A 315 -9.98 10.47 19.69
CA GLU A 315 -10.12 10.61 21.16
C GLU A 315 -9.32 11.80 21.74
N GLU A 316 -9.47 12.04 23.06
CA GLU A 316 -8.76 12.95 24.00
C GLU A 316 -7.22 12.86 23.98
N THR A 317 -6.61 12.34 22.93
CA THR A 317 -5.17 12.39 22.75
C THR A 317 -4.82 13.83 22.41
N ASP A 318 -4.52 14.60 23.46
CA ASP A 318 -3.95 15.93 23.33
C ASP A 318 -2.83 15.85 22.27
N PRO A 319 -2.93 16.59 21.14
CA PRO A 319 -1.89 16.60 20.13
C PRO A 319 -0.50 16.90 20.73
N ALA A 320 -0.44 17.59 21.87
CA ALA A 320 0.80 17.79 22.62
C ALA A 320 1.43 16.47 23.14
N LEU A 321 0.64 15.46 23.49
CA LEU A 321 1.13 14.12 23.86
C LEU A 321 1.75 13.37 22.68
N LEU A 322 1.33 13.67 21.45
CA LEU A 322 1.92 13.08 20.24
C LEU A 322 3.31 13.66 19.93
N ASP A 323 3.54 14.91 20.35
CA ASP A 323 4.78 15.66 20.16
C ASP A 323 5.66 15.72 21.43
N SER A 324 5.27 15.01 22.49
CA SER A 324 6.00 15.00 23.75
C SER A 324 7.37 14.32 23.61
N PRO A 325 8.41 14.85 24.27
CA PRO A 325 9.73 14.22 24.29
C PRO A 325 9.65 12.82 24.91
N PRO A 326 10.51 11.88 24.47
CA PRO A 326 10.64 10.60 25.15
C PRO A 326 11.16 10.79 26.58
N PRO A 327 10.88 9.86 27.51
CA PRO A 327 11.45 9.88 28.86
C PRO A 327 12.98 9.97 28.81
N ALA A 328 13.57 10.89 29.59
CA ALA A 328 15.01 11.13 29.61
C ALA A 328 15.82 9.87 29.94
N GLN A 329 16.79 9.55 29.09
CA GLN A 329 17.82 8.56 29.40
C GLN A 329 18.99 9.25 30.11
N GLU A 330 19.67 8.51 30.99
CA GLU A 330 20.80 9.04 31.76
C GLU A 330 21.90 9.58 30.83
N GLY A 331 22.35 10.81 31.06
CA GLY A 331 23.36 11.48 30.24
C GLY A 331 22.88 12.05 28.90
N CYS A 332 21.60 11.91 28.56
CA CYS A 332 21.02 12.54 27.37
C CYS A 332 20.41 13.91 27.71
N THR A 333 20.79 14.94 26.96
CA THR A 333 20.32 16.33 27.14
C THR A 333 19.49 16.82 25.97
N GLN A 334 19.46 16.06 24.87
CA GLN A 334 18.78 16.43 23.63
C GLN A 334 18.09 15.22 22.98
N TRP A 335 17.13 15.48 22.11
CA TRP A 335 16.44 14.46 21.33
C TRP A 335 16.06 14.94 19.94
N CYS A 336 15.87 13.99 19.02
CA CYS A 336 15.36 14.28 17.69
C CYS A 336 13.82 14.23 17.68
N PRO A 337 13.12 15.32 17.30
CA PRO A 337 11.66 15.35 17.30
C PRO A 337 10.99 14.49 16.22
N ARG A 338 11.77 13.94 15.28
CA ARG A 338 11.28 13.03 14.25
C ARG A 338 11.36 11.56 14.67
N CYS A 339 12.58 11.07 14.94
CA CYS A 339 12.85 9.66 15.26
C CYS A 339 12.81 9.33 16.75
N LEU A 340 12.78 10.34 17.63
CA LEU A 340 12.82 10.20 19.09
C LEU A 340 14.15 9.67 19.66
N THR A 341 15.21 9.53 18.85
CA THR A 341 16.55 9.19 19.35
C THR A 341 17.05 10.31 20.27
N GLN A 342 17.62 9.93 21.42
CA GLN A 342 18.21 10.84 22.39
C GLN A 342 19.73 10.93 22.19
N TYR A 343 20.31 12.09 22.52
CA TYR A 343 21.71 12.42 22.29
C TYR A 343 22.30 13.11 23.52
N SER A 344 23.59 12.89 23.74
CA SER A 344 24.43 13.68 24.65
C SER A 344 24.86 15.01 24.00
N ASP A 345 25.21 16.02 24.81
CA ASP A 345 25.43 17.44 24.47
C ASP A 345 26.27 17.80 23.22
N ALA A 346 27.04 16.86 22.65
CA ALA A 346 27.96 17.15 21.56
C ALA A 346 27.30 17.27 20.17
N ALA A 347 26.13 16.66 19.95
CA ALA A 347 25.46 16.68 18.65
C ALA A 347 24.57 17.93 18.49
N LYS A 348 24.54 18.54 17.31
CA LYS A 348 23.56 19.61 16.98
C LYS A 348 22.41 19.11 16.10
N GLU A 349 22.67 18.05 15.34
CA GLU A 349 21.76 17.46 14.38
C GLU A 349 21.65 15.96 14.58
N CYS A 350 20.52 15.40 14.16
CA CYS A 350 20.26 13.97 14.22
C CYS A 350 21.08 13.21 13.15
N GLY A 351 21.81 12.17 13.56
CA GLY A 351 22.58 11.32 12.64
C GLY A 351 21.69 10.51 11.69
N ASP A 352 20.50 10.12 12.15
CA ASP A 352 19.55 9.32 11.36
C ASP A 352 18.58 10.18 10.52
N CYS A 353 18.43 11.46 10.87
CA CYS A 353 17.47 12.38 10.24
C CYS A 353 18.18 13.66 9.79
N PRO A 354 18.85 13.65 8.62
CA PRO A 354 19.65 14.79 8.14
C PRO A 354 18.85 16.10 8.08
N GLY A 355 19.43 17.17 8.61
CA GLY A 355 18.82 18.51 8.65
C GLY A 355 17.80 18.73 9.77
N ILE A 356 17.58 17.76 10.65
CA ILE A 356 16.76 17.94 11.86
C ILE A 356 17.65 18.36 13.04
N VAL A 357 17.46 19.61 13.48
CA VAL A 357 18.12 20.16 14.68
C VAL A 357 17.54 19.49 15.92
N LEU A 358 18.44 19.06 16.82
CA LEU A 358 18.06 18.42 18.07
C LEU A 358 17.38 19.43 19.00
N GLN A 359 16.32 18.98 19.66
CA GLN A 359 15.59 19.77 20.66
C GLN A 359 16.14 19.45 22.05
N PRO A 360 16.22 20.43 22.96
CA PRO A 360 16.59 20.16 24.34
C PRO A 360 15.55 19.21 24.97
N LEU A 361 16.05 18.25 25.75
CA LEU A 361 15.20 17.47 26.64
C LEU A 361 14.92 18.35 27.84
N SER A 362 13.66 18.72 28.08
CA SER A 362 13.32 19.46 29.29
C SER A 362 13.78 18.63 30.50
N PRO A 363 14.62 19.18 31.41
CA PRO A 363 14.94 18.49 32.65
C PRO A 363 13.62 18.27 33.38
N GLY A 364 13.32 17.01 33.71
CA GLY A 364 11.99 16.56 34.13
C GLY A 364 11.33 17.51 35.15
N ALA A 365 10.07 17.85 34.86
CA ALA A 365 9.14 18.39 35.85
C ALA A 365 8.77 17.32 36.88
#